data_AF-A0A7L9CAQ7-F1
#
_entry.id   AF-A0A7L9CAQ7-F1
#
_cell.length_a   1.000
_cell.length_b   1.000
_cell.length_c   1.000
_cell.angle_alpha   90.00
_cell.angle_beta   90.00
_cell.angle_gamma   90.00
#
_symmetry.space_group_name_H-M   'P 1'
#
loop_
_entity.id
_entity.type
_entity.pdbx_description
1 polymer ?
#
loop_
_entity_poly.entity_id
_entity_poly.type
_entity_poly.pdbx_seq_one_letter_code
_entity_poly.pdbx_strand_id
1 'polypeptide(L)'
;MRAKSLENAIKKLFNDPGKEGKAKEFYEHPLIKSLMDDKKPPSYIPAKTFSRVLLDMITSTPAAAGARTFNGARVVISHLKESEIKGTLLCFFNTAQEDLAHVRKDIEDWYDSAMERVSGWYKRKIQWIILGISLGISGLFNADSFTIVNTLWRDNALRASVVASVEARVRNASPSGQNTSSQSIDEIYAELQKLNLPIGWVMRDNPKALQDDPRAVPDDIRGWVYKVLGIIVTALAATQGAGFWFDIMKRFVDIRGEGKKPEEGKKDSIR
;
A
#
# COMPACT_ATOMS: atom_id res chain seq x y z
N MET A 1 -11.40 -3.81 2.09
CA MET A 1 -10.61 -3.72 3.34
C MET A 1 -10.38 -2.28 3.79
N ARG A 2 -9.88 -1.39 2.92
CA ARG A 2 -9.68 0.04 3.23
C ARG A 2 -10.95 0.75 3.74
N ALA A 3 -12.07 0.60 3.03
CA ALA A 3 -13.37 1.15 3.46
C ALA A 3 -13.78 0.69 4.87
N LYS A 4 -13.56 -0.58 5.22
CA LYS A 4 -13.84 -1.13 6.56
C LYS A 4 -12.92 -0.55 7.64
N SER A 5 -11.66 -0.28 7.31
CA SER A 5 -10.72 0.40 8.21
C SER A 5 -11.16 1.85 8.48
N LEU A 6 -11.59 2.57 7.44
CA LEU A 6 -12.16 3.91 7.56
C LEU A 6 -13.43 3.91 8.41
N GLU A 7 -14.34 2.97 8.14
CA GLU A 7 -15.58 2.79 8.88
C GLU A 7 -15.34 2.57 10.37
N ASN A 8 -14.42 1.67 10.70
CA ASN A 8 -14.04 1.40 12.09
C ASN A 8 -13.38 2.62 12.76
N ALA A 9 -12.57 3.39 12.02
CA ALA A 9 -11.96 4.60 12.55
C ALA A 9 -13.03 5.65 12.89
N ILE A 10 -13.99 5.88 12.01
CA ILE A 10 -15.09 6.83 12.23
C ILE A 10 -15.96 6.40 13.43
N LYS A 11 -16.32 5.11 13.53
CA LYS A 11 -17.05 4.59 14.70
C LYS A 11 -16.32 4.84 16.02
N LYS A 12 -14.99 4.67 16.01
CA LYS A 12 -14.15 4.94 17.17
C LYS A 12 -14.13 6.43 17.54
N LEU A 13 -14.03 7.32 16.55
CA LEU A 13 -14.03 8.78 16.77
C LEU A 13 -15.31 9.27 17.48
N PHE A 14 -16.46 8.74 17.07
CA PHE A 14 -17.76 9.07 17.67
C PHE A 14 -18.06 8.32 18.97
N ASN A 15 -17.15 7.46 19.45
CA ASN A 15 -17.37 6.56 20.59
C ASN A 15 -18.68 5.76 20.47
N ASP A 16 -18.92 5.22 19.27
CA ASP A 16 -20.14 4.53 18.89
C ASP A 16 -19.81 3.14 18.32
N PRO A 17 -19.68 2.12 19.18
CA PRO A 17 -19.44 0.74 18.74
C PRO A 17 -20.70 0.08 18.14
N GLY A 18 -21.86 0.73 18.22
CA GLY A 18 -23.16 0.21 17.80
C GLY A 18 -23.55 0.56 16.36
N LYS A 19 -24.78 0.20 15.97
CA LYS A 19 -25.38 0.48 14.65
C LYS A 19 -26.34 1.68 14.67
N GLU A 20 -26.48 2.40 15.78
CA GLU A 20 -27.59 3.35 15.99
C GLU A 20 -27.17 4.73 16.53
N GLY A 21 -25.87 5.05 16.59
CA GLY A 21 -25.43 6.38 17.04
C GLY A 21 -24.97 7.31 15.91
N LYS A 22 -24.26 8.37 16.31
CA LYS A 22 -23.83 9.48 15.45
C LYS A 22 -22.98 9.06 14.25
N ALA A 23 -22.27 7.93 14.34
CA ALA A 23 -21.53 7.40 13.20
C ALA A 23 -22.48 6.97 12.06
N LYS A 24 -23.67 6.44 12.37
CA LYS A 24 -24.68 6.09 11.36
C LYS A 24 -25.26 7.34 10.71
N GLU A 25 -25.65 8.33 11.50
CA GLU A 25 -26.14 9.63 10.99
C GLU A 25 -25.12 10.26 10.01
N PHE A 26 -23.83 10.17 10.34
CA PHE A 26 -22.74 10.64 9.48
C PHE A 26 -22.73 9.94 8.11
N TYR A 27 -22.85 8.61 8.08
CA TYR A 27 -22.92 7.86 6.81
C TYR A 27 -24.24 8.04 6.06
N GLU A 28 -25.32 8.39 6.76
CA GLU A 28 -26.61 8.68 6.15
C GLU A 28 -26.71 10.07 5.54
N HIS A 29 -25.76 10.96 5.85
CA HIS A 29 -25.68 12.31 5.33
C HIS A 29 -25.55 12.33 3.78
N PRO A 30 -26.30 13.19 3.05
CA PRO A 30 -26.32 13.23 1.59
C PRO A 30 -24.93 13.33 0.93
N LEU A 31 -24.05 14.18 1.48
CA LEU A 31 -22.67 14.31 0.98
C LEU A 31 -21.84 13.02 1.13
N ILE A 32 -22.06 12.23 2.18
CA ILE A 32 -21.34 10.96 2.36
C ILE A 32 -21.97 9.88 1.49
N LYS A 33 -23.30 9.81 1.41
CA LYS A 33 -24.01 8.91 0.49
C LYS A 33 -23.58 9.09 -0.96
N SER A 34 -23.30 10.32 -1.39
CA SER A 34 -22.80 10.59 -2.75
C SER A 34 -21.42 9.98 -3.05
N LEU A 35 -20.64 9.64 -2.01
CA LEU A 35 -19.33 8.97 -2.12
C LEU A 35 -19.43 7.44 -1.99
N MET A 36 -20.60 6.92 -1.63
CA MET A 36 -20.80 5.48 -1.44
C MET A 36 -21.05 4.80 -2.78
N ASP A 37 -20.52 3.58 -2.91
CA ASP A 37 -20.73 2.71 -4.07
C ASP A 37 -21.62 1.54 -3.63
N ASP A 38 -22.82 1.42 -4.21
CA ASP A 38 -23.79 0.35 -3.90
C ASP A 38 -23.94 0.02 -2.40
N LYS A 39 -24.20 1.04 -1.58
CA LYS A 39 -24.35 0.97 -0.11
C LYS A 39 -23.08 0.57 0.65
N LYS A 40 -21.93 0.46 0.00
CA LYS A 40 -20.64 0.24 0.65
C LYS A 40 -20.07 1.59 1.10
N PRO A 41 -19.47 1.67 2.30
CA PRO A 41 -18.80 2.89 2.74
C PRO A 41 -17.65 3.25 1.78
N PRO A 42 -17.37 4.54 1.58
CA PRO A 42 -16.30 4.99 0.72
C PRO A 42 -14.94 4.46 1.21
N SER A 43 -13.99 4.31 0.29
CA SER A 43 -12.61 3.94 0.66
C SER A 43 -11.79 5.13 1.18
N TYR A 44 -12.24 6.35 0.93
CA TYR A 44 -11.66 7.59 1.41
C TYR A 44 -12.73 8.69 1.39
N ILE A 45 -12.71 9.58 2.38
CA ILE A 45 -13.55 10.77 2.44
C ILE A 45 -12.61 11.97 2.46
N PRO A 46 -12.76 12.97 1.58
CA PRO A 46 -11.93 14.18 1.63
C PRO A 46 -12.15 14.96 2.94
N ALA A 47 -11.08 15.51 3.54
CA ALA A 47 -11.16 16.31 4.77
C ALA A 47 -12.21 17.42 4.71
N LYS A 48 -12.25 18.13 3.58
CA LYS A 48 -13.24 19.19 3.31
C LYS A 48 -14.68 18.69 3.33
N THR A 49 -14.93 17.46 2.88
CA THR A 49 -16.26 16.84 2.92
C THR A 49 -16.57 16.42 4.35
N PHE A 50 -15.63 15.78 5.03
CA PHE A 50 -15.78 15.39 6.43
C PHE A 50 -16.09 16.59 7.34
N SER A 51 -15.31 17.68 7.25
CA SER A 51 -15.48 18.88 8.08
C SER A 51 -16.85 19.52 7.88
N ARG A 52 -17.31 19.62 6.62
CA ARG A 52 -18.64 20.14 6.28
C ARG A 52 -19.76 19.30 6.88
N VAL A 53 -19.69 17.97 6.72
CA VAL A 53 -20.71 17.06 7.25
C VAL A 53 -20.73 17.11 8.77
N LEU A 54 -19.56 17.12 9.41
CA LEU A 54 -19.46 17.20 10.86
C LEU A 54 -20.06 18.51 11.40
N LEU A 55 -19.72 19.65 10.80
CA LEU A 55 -20.26 20.95 11.19
C LEU A 55 -21.77 21.04 10.90
N ASP A 56 -22.25 20.50 9.79
CA ASP A 56 -23.68 20.43 9.49
C ASP A 56 -24.42 19.59 10.55
N MET A 57 -23.91 18.40 10.89
CA MET A 57 -24.52 17.55 11.93
C MET A 57 -24.58 18.22 13.31
N ILE A 58 -23.64 19.10 13.65
CA ILE A 58 -23.63 19.86 14.91
C ILE A 58 -24.65 21.01 14.82
N THR A 59 -24.70 21.71 13.70
CA THR A 59 -25.50 22.94 13.52
C THR A 59 -26.95 22.69 13.10
N SER A 60 -27.26 21.50 12.56
CA SER A 60 -28.60 21.06 12.12
C SER A 60 -29.53 20.62 13.26
N THR A 61 -29.10 20.72 14.53
CA THR A 61 -29.92 20.36 15.69
C THR A 61 -31.06 21.39 15.90
N PRO A 62 -32.34 20.98 16.04
CA PRO A 62 -33.52 21.88 15.95
C PRO A 62 -33.62 23.00 17.00
N ALA A 63 -32.77 23.00 18.03
CA ALA A 63 -32.92 23.87 19.19
C ALA A 63 -32.41 25.31 19.03
N ALA A 64 -31.78 25.74 17.92
CA ALA A 64 -31.14 27.05 17.93
C ALA A 64 -30.90 27.72 16.57
N ALA A 65 -31.60 28.83 16.34
CA ALA A 65 -31.08 29.93 15.52
C ALA A 65 -29.67 30.37 15.99
N GLY A 66 -29.36 30.15 17.28
CA GLY A 66 -28.04 30.36 17.87
C GLY A 66 -26.99 29.29 17.54
N ALA A 67 -27.34 28.06 17.13
CA ALA A 67 -26.35 27.00 16.84
C ALA A 67 -25.50 27.31 15.61
N ARG A 68 -25.96 28.21 14.74
CA ARG A 68 -25.18 28.73 13.61
C ARG A 68 -24.12 29.75 14.03
N THR A 69 -24.16 30.23 15.27
CA THR A 69 -23.14 31.11 15.85
C THR A 69 -22.03 30.28 16.49
N PHE A 70 -20.83 30.84 16.58
CA PHE A 70 -19.68 30.20 17.21
C PHE A 70 -20.00 29.69 18.64
N ASN A 71 -20.62 30.55 19.45
CA ASN A 71 -20.97 30.23 20.82
C ASN A 71 -22.09 29.19 20.93
N GLY A 72 -23.08 29.20 20.03
CA GLY A 72 -24.11 28.16 20.03
C GLY A 72 -23.57 26.79 19.59
N ALA A 73 -22.69 26.75 18.58
CA ALA A 73 -22.02 25.51 18.19
C ALA A 73 -21.19 24.92 19.35
N ARG A 74 -20.45 25.76 20.08
CA ARG A 74 -19.70 25.35 21.28
C ARG A 74 -20.61 24.75 22.36
N VAL A 75 -21.77 25.34 22.61
CA VAL A 75 -22.75 24.81 23.57
C VAL A 75 -23.26 23.43 23.11
N VAL A 76 -23.65 23.28 21.85
CA VAL A 76 -24.09 21.98 21.31
C VAL A 76 -23.02 20.91 21.48
N ILE A 77 -21.75 21.24 21.17
CA ILE A 77 -20.62 20.32 21.32
C ILE A 77 -20.45 19.91 22.79
N SER A 78 -20.62 20.82 23.75
CA SER A 78 -20.48 20.51 25.18
C SER A 78 -21.50 19.47 25.68
N HIS A 79 -22.67 19.40 25.04
CA HIS A 79 -23.72 18.43 25.35
C HIS A 79 -23.59 17.09 24.61
N LEU A 80 -22.62 16.95 23.68
CA LEU A 80 -22.37 15.66 23.05
C LEU A 80 -21.89 14.63 24.08
N LYS A 81 -22.14 13.36 23.78
CA LYS A 81 -21.60 12.23 24.53
C LYS A 81 -20.07 12.30 24.56
N GLU A 82 -19.49 11.93 25.70
CA GLU A 82 -18.03 11.86 25.84
C GLU A 82 -17.41 10.96 24.76
N SER A 83 -16.52 11.56 23.98
CA SER A 83 -15.90 10.98 22.79
C SER A 83 -14.62 11.75 22.44
N GLU A 84 -13.71 11.11 21.69
CA GLU A 84 -12.49 11.76 21.19
C GLU A 84 -12.82 12.99 20.34
N ILE A 85 -13.88 12.91 19.53
CA ILE A 85 -14.34 14.01 18.70
C ILE A 85 -14.88 15.19 19.52
N LYS A 86 -15.59 14.95 20.63
CA LYS A 86 -16.07 16.02 21.53
C LYS A 86 -14.89 16.82 22.10
N GLY A 87 -13.92 16.13 22.70
CA GLY A 87 -12.76 16.79 23.30
C GLY A 87 -11.95 17.58 22.28
N THR A 88 -11.73 17.00 21.11
CA THR A 88 -11.00 17.64 20.01
C THR A 88 -11.74 18.90 19.50
N LEU A 89 -13.05 18.80 19.27
CA LEU A 89 -13.85 19.94 18.81
C LEU A 89 -13.87 21.08 19.85
N LEU A 90 -14.05 20.77 21.14
CA LEU A 90 -13.97 21.80 22.18
C LEU A 90 -12.61 22.50 22.19
N CYS A 91 -11.52 21.76 21.96
CA CYS A 91 -10.18 22.35 21.85
C CYS A 91 -10.09 23.35 20.69
N PHE A 92 -10.58 23.00 19.49
CA PHE A 92 -10.57 23.89 18.33
C PHE A 92 -11.41 25.16 18.57
N PHE A 93 -12.61 25.00 19.13
CA PHE A 93 -13.47 26.15 19.48
C PHE A 93 -12.93 27.00 20.63
N ASN A 94 -12.06 26.46 21.49
CA ASN A 94 -11.40 27.26 22.53
C ASN A 94 -10.23 28.09 21.99
N THR A 95 -9.57 27.61 20.93
CA THR A 95 -8.32 28.19 20.41
C THR A 95 -8.57 29.20 19.29
N ALA A 96 -9.64 29.02 18.52
CA ALA A 96 -9.90 29.76 17.27
C ALA A 96 -10.43 31.20 17.42
N GLN A 97 -10.49 31.79 18.61
CA GLN A 97 -10.91 33.20 18.82
C GLN A 97 -12.18 33.62 18.05
N GLU A 98 -13.24 32.79 18.07
CA GLU A 98 -14.49 33.03 17.33
C GLU A 98 -14.40 32.96 15.78
N ASP A 99 -13.26 32.54 15.21
CA ASP A 99 -13.11 32.33 13.77
C ASP A 99 -13.52 30.92 13.33
N LEU A 100 -14.70 30.83 12.70
CA LEU A 100 -15.22 29.58 12.13
C LEU A 100 -14.39 29.03 10.96
N ALA A 101 -13.70 29.89 10.21
CA ALA A 101 -12.81 29.43 9.13
C ALA A 101 -11.59 28.72 9.70
N HIS A 102 -11.03 29.23 10.81
CA HIS A 102 -9.93 28.61 11.53
C HIS A 102 -10.35 27.26 12.13
N VAL A 103 -11.47 27.21 12.85
CA VAL A 103 -12.01 25.94 13.39
C VAL A 103 -12.18 24.90 12.28
N ARG A 104 -12.73 25.31 11.14
CA ARG A 104 -12.91 24.39 10.02
C ARG A 104 -11.58 23.87 9.50
N LYS A 105 -10.55 24.72 9.40
CA LYS A 105 -9.22 24.31 8.96
C LYS A 105 -8.58 23.33 9.96
N ASP A 106 -8.72 23.58 11.25
CA ASP A 106 -8.22 22.68 12.30
C ASP A 106 -8.87 21.29 12.22
N ILE A 107 -10.19 21.23 11.98
CA ILE A 107 -10.90 19.96 11.77
C ILE A 107 -10.38 19.24 10.53
N GLU A 108 -10.15 19.97 9.44
CA GLU A 108 -9.62 19.40 8.19
C GLU A 108 -8.22 18.79 8.40
N ASP A 109 -7.32 19.53 9.05
CA ASP A 109 -5.93 19.09 9.30
C ASP A 109 -5.85 17.91 10.28
N TRP A 110 -6.67 17.95 11.33
CA TRP A 110 -6.79 16.84 12.27
C TRP A 110 -7.31 15.58 11.60
N TYR A 111 -8.33 15.71 10.75
CA TYR A 111 -8.89 14.57 10.03
C TYR A 111 -7.88 13.98 9.04
N ASP A 112 -7.18 14.80 8.26
CA ASP A 112 -6.15 14.32 7.32
C ASP A 112 -5.03 13.58 8.06
N SER A 113 -4.55 14.14 9.18
CA SER A 113 -3.56 13.48 10.05
C SER A 113 -4.07 12.13 10.59
N ALA A 114 -5.33 12.07 11.01
CA ALA A 114 -5.95 10.83 11.46
C ALA A 114 -6.05 9.80 10.31
N MET A 115 -6.39 10.24 9.10
CA MET A 115 -6.51 9.37 7.92
C MET A 115 -5.16 8.90 7.39
N GLU A 116 -4.11 9.69 7.51
CA GLU A 116 -2.75 9.26 7.22
C GLU A 116 -2.33 8.11 8.15
N ARG A 117 -2.63 8.22 9.46
CA ARG A 117 -2.38 7.15 10.43
C ARG A 117 -3.19 5.88 10.13
N VAL A 118 -4.47 6.00 9.79
CA VAL A 118 -5.32 4.85 9.39
C VAL A 118 -4.78 4.18 8.13
N SER A 119 -4.36 4.98 7.15
CA SER A 119 -3.76 4.50 5.90
C SER A 119 -2.42 3.81 6.14
N GLY A 120 -1.61 4.30 7.07
CA GLY A 120 -0.35 3.69 7.48
C GLY A 120 -0.52 2.29 8.07
N TRP A 121 -1.48 2.10 8.98
CA TRP A 121 -1.77 0.76 9.53
C TRP A 121 -2.22 -0.22 8.45
N TYR A 122 -3.07 0.24 7.52
CA TYR A 122 -3.50 -0.57 6.38
C TYR A 122 -2.32 -0.96 5.48
N LYS A 123 -1.45 0.00 5.12
CA LYS A 123 -0.25 -0.26 4.33
C LYS A 123 0.64 -1.31 5.00
N ARG A 124 0.89 -1.17 6.31
CA ARG A 124 1.69 -2.14 7.08
C ARG A 124 1.05 -3.53 7.11
N LYS A 125 -0.27 -3.62 7.29
CA LYS A 125 -1.00 -4.90 7.26
C LYS A 125 -0.90 -5.58 5.90
N ILE A 126 -1.09 -4.84 4.82
CA ILE A 126 -0.98 -5.38 3.46
C ILE A 126 0.44 -5.85 3.17
N GLN A 127 1.47 -5.12 3.60
CA GLN A 127 2.87 -5.52 3.44
C GLN A 127 3.14 -6.89 4.08
N TRP A 128 2.64 -7.15 5.29
CA TRP A 128 2.76 -8.46 5.93
C TRP A 128 1.98 -9.57 5.20
N ILE A 129 0.78 -9.26 4.67
CA ILE A 129 0.01 -10.24 3.89
C ILE A 129 0.75 -10.60 2.60
N ILE A 130 1.26 -9.60 1.87
CA ILE A 130 2.05 -9.82 0.65
C ILE A 130 3.29 -10.64 0.97
N LEU A 131 4.03 -10.28 2.02
CA LEU A 131 5.21 -11.05 2.45
C LEU A 131 4.86 -12.50 2.74
N GLY A 132 3.75 -12.77 3.44
CA GLY A 132 3.29 -14.13 3.71
C GLY A 132 2.94 -14.91 2.43
N ILE A 133 2.24 -14.27 1.49
CA ILE A 133 1.92 -14.87 0.19
C ILE A 133 3.20 -15.14 -0.61
N SER A 134 4.10 -14.17 -0.70
CA SER A 134 5.39 -14.29 -1.38
C SER A 134 6.27 -15.38 -0.77
N LEU A 135 6.29 -15.50 0.55
CA LEU A 135 7.01 -16.58 1.25
C LEU A 135 6.38 -17.95 0.93
N GLY A 136 5.05 -18.05 0.96
CA GLY A 136 4.32 -19.27 0.63
C GLY A 136 4.55 -19.72 -0.81
N ILE A 137 4.44 -18.82 -1.78
CA ILE A 137 4.70 -19.11 -3.20
C ILE A 137 6.17 -19.48 -3.40
N SER A 138 7.10 -18.69 -2.87
CA SER A 138 8.54 -18.97 -3.06
C SER A 138 8.96 -20.30 -2.43
N GLY A 139 8.43 -20.63 -1.25
CA GLY A 139 8.64 -21.92 -0.61
C GLY A 139 8.01 -23.08 -1.39
N LEU A 140 6.76 -22.94 -1.84
CA LEU A 140 6.05 -23.97 -2.61
C LEU A 140 6.77 -24.29 -3.93
N PHE A 141 7.17 -23.27 -4.68
CA PHE A 141 7.86 -23.43 -5.96
C PHE A 141 9.37 -23.60 -5.83
N ASN A 142 9.90 -23.66 -4.62
CA ASN A 142 11.35 -23.72 -4.38
C ASN A 142 12.13 -22.60 -5.10
N ALA A 143 11.53 -21.41 -5.18
CA ALA A 143 12.12 -20.25 -5.82
C ALA A 143 13.11 -19.58 -4.85
N ASP A 144 14.34 -20.07 -4.87
CA ASP A 144 15.43 -19.63 -4.01
C ASP A 144 16.41 -18.75 -4.79
N SER A 145 16.58 -17.49 -4.34
CA SER A 145 17.48 -16.52 -4.99
C SER A 145 18.94 -16.98 -5.00
N PHE A 146 19.43 -17.64 -3.95
CA PHE A 146 20.80 -18.16 -3.91
C PHE A 146 20.98 -19.31 -4.88
N THR A 147 20.03 -20.24 -4.95
CA THR A 147 20.05 -21.33 -5.94
C THR A 147 20.03 -20.77 -7.36
N ILE A 148 19.13 -19.83 -7.66
CA ILE A 148 18.99 -19.22 -8.98
C ILE A 148 20.28 -18.50 -9.38
N VAL A 149 20.79 -17.62 -8.52
CA VAL A 149 22.02 -16.86 -8.80
C VAL A 149 23.22 -17.79 -8.99
N ASN A 150 23.44 -18.75 -8.09
CA ASN A 150 24.58 -19.66 -8.19
C ASN A 150 24.50 -20.56 -9.43
N THR A 151 23.30 -21.01 -9.82
CA THR A 151 23.10 -21.82 -11.02
C THR A 151 23.36 -21.01 -12.28
N LEU A 152 22.78 -19.80 -12.40
CA LEU A 152 22.99 -18.91 -13.55
C LEU A 152 24.43 -18.41 -13.65
N TRP A 153 25.13 -18.27 -12.53
CA TRP A 153 26.53 -17.88 -12.52
C TRP A 153 27.46 -18.98 -13.04
N ARG A 154 27.14 -20.24 -12.73
CA ARG A 154 27.97 -21.41 -13.10
C ARG A 154 27.65 -21.96 -14.49
N ASP A 155 26.40 -21.86 -14.94
CA ASP A 155 25.97 -22.38 -16.25
C ASP A 155 25.86 -21.27 -17.30
N ASN A 156 26.88 -21.19 -18.18
CA ASN A 156 26.92 -20.20 -19.25
C ASN A 156 25.80 -20.39 -20.28
N ALA A 157 25.40 -21.64 -20.57
CA ALA A 157 24.39 -21.94 -21.57
C ALA A 157 22.99 -21.55 -21.08
N LEU A 158 22.68 -21.87 -19.82
CA LEU A 158 21.43 -21.46 -19.18
C LEU A 158 21.34 -19.93 -19.04
N ARG A 159 22.44 -19.28 -18.67
CA ARG A 159 22.50 -17.82 -18.61
C ARG A 159 22.22 -17.19 -19.98
N ALA A 160 22.83 -17.72 -21.05
CA ALA A 160 22.61 -17.22 -22.40
C ALA A 160 21.16 -17.38 -22.87
N SER A 161 20.50 -18.50 -22.55
CA SER A 161 19.10 -18.72 -22.93
C SER A 161 18.13 -17.78 -22.20
N VAL A 162 18.38 -17.48 -20.93
CA VAL A 162 17.61 -16.48 -20.17
C VAL A 162 17.83 -15.07 -20.72
N VAL A 163 19.06 -14.69 -21.07
CA VAL A 163 19.32 -13.39 -21.70
C VAL A 163 18.60 -13.28 -23.04
N ALA A 164 18.66 -14.32 -23.88
CA ALA A 164 18.01 -14.32 -25.18
C ALA A 164 16.48 -14.16 -25.09
N SER A 165 15.84 -14.79 -24.11
CA SER A 165 14.39 -14.63 -23.90
C SER A 165 14.03 -13.23 -23.39
N VAL A 166 14.83 -12.66 -22.48
CA VAL A 166 14.65 -11.29 -22.00
C VAL A 166 14.83 -10.29 -23.15
N GLU A 167 15.85 -10.45 -23.99
CA GLU A 167 16.07 -9.58 -25.16
C GLU A 167 14.93 -9.69 -26.19
N ALA A 168 14.39 -10.89 -26.41
CA ALA A 168 13.22 -11.07 -27.27
C ALA A 168 12.01 -10.34 -26.69
N ARG A 169 11.81 -10.41 -25.38
CA ARG A 169 10.69 -9.75 -24.70
C ARG A 169 10.85 -8.23 -24.65
N VAL A 170 12.05 -7.71 -24.44
CA VAL A 170 12.33 -6.26 -24.49
C VAL A 170 12.13 -5.71 -25.90
N ARG A 171 12.57 -6.44 -26.95
CA ARG A 171 12.33 -6.05 -28.35
C ARG A 171 10.84 -6.01 -28.70
N ASN A 172 10.05 -6.90 -28.12
CA ASN A 172 8.61 -6.99 -28.36
C ASN A 172 7.77 -6.13 -27.39
N ALA A 173 8.36 -5.61 -26.31
CA ALA A 173 7.67 -4.76 -25.34
C ALA A 173 7.59 -3.33 -25.88
N SER A 174 6.37 -2.84 -26.11
CA SER A 174 6.12 -1.44 -26.49
C SER A 174 6.42 -0.50 -25.32
N PRO A 175 6.94 0.72 -25.56
CA PRO A 175 7.39 1.66 -24.53
C PRO A 175 6.24 2.46 -23.90
N SER A 176 5.22 1.75 -23.40
CA SER A 176 4.08 2.36 -22.73
C SER A 176 3.80 1.58 -21.45
N GLY A 177 4.24 2.13 -20.32
CA GLY A 177 4.02 1.61 -18.97
C GLY A 177 2.57 1.69 -18.50
N GLN A 178 1.63 1.24 -19.33
CA GLN A 178 0.23 1.08 -18.96
C GLN A 178 -0.28 -0.25 -19.52
N ASN A 179 -0.47 -1.14 -18.56
CA ASN A 179 -1.43 -2.23 -18.49
C ASN A 179 -0.75 -3.56 -18.18
N THR A 180 -0.90 -3.99 -16.93
CA THR A 180 -0.92 -5.40 -16.53
C THR A 180 -2.17 -6.07 -17.13
N SER A 181 -2.41 -5.90 -18.43
CA SER A 181 -3.52 -6.52 -19.15
C SER A 181 -3.02 -7.83 -19.72
N SER A 182 -3.35 -8.89 -19.00
CA SER A 182 -3.68 -10.21 -19.55
C SER A 182 -2.74 -10.71 -20.64
N GLN A 183 -1.44 -10.80 -20.34
CA GLN A 183 -0.71 -11.90 -20.97
C GLN A 183 -1.42 -13.17 -20.49
N SER A 184 -1.88 -13.98 -21.45
CA SER A 184 -2.52 -15.23 -21.10
C SER A 184 -1.55 -16.01 -20.23
N ILE A 185 -2.04 -16.55 -19.12
CA ILE A 185 -1.23 -17.36 -18.21
C ILE A 185 -0.54 -18.49 -19.01
N ASP A 186 -1.17 -18.95 -20.08
CA ASP A 186 -0.69 -19.96 -21.03
C ASP A 186 0.54 -19.50 -21.85
N GLU A 187 0.59 -18.25 -22.31
CA GLU A 187 1.78 -17.69 -22.97
C GLU A 187 2.97 -17.62 -22.02
N ILE A 188 2.73 -17.22 -20.76
CA ILE A 188 3.77 -17.18 -19.73
C ILE A 188 4.27 -18.59 -19.43
N TYR A 189 3.37 -19.59 -19.35
CA TYR A 189 3.77 -20.98 -19.15
C TYR A 189 4.57 -21.53 -20.33
N ALA A 190 4.18 -21.25 -21.57
CA ALA A 190 4.90 -21.71 -22.76
C ALA A 190 6.31 -21.07 -22.87
N GLU A 191 6.47 -19.84 -22.41
CA GLU A 191 7.77 -19.16 -22.33
C GLU A 191 8.63 -19.71 -21.17
N LEU A 192 8.01 -19.95 -20.00
CA LEU A 192 8.69 -20.53 -18.84
C LEU A 192 9.15 -21.97 -19.09
N GLN A 193 8.41 -22.77 -19.86
CA GLN A 193 8.86 -24.13 -20.21
C GLN A 193 10.11 -24.15 -21.09
N LYS A 194 10.36 -23.09 -21.87
CA LYS A 194 11.58 -22.95 -22.68
C LYS A 194 12.77 -22.54 -21.83
N LEU A 195 12.50 -21.86 -20.72
CA LEU A 195 13.48 -21.42 -19.75
C LEU A 195 13.62 -22.55 -18.72
N ASN A 196 14.60 -23.45 -18.90
CA ASN A 196 14.94 -24.54 -17.97
C ASN A 196 15.41 -24.02 -16.59
N LEU A 197 14.58 -23.23 -15.92
CA LEU A 197 14.92 -22.46 -14.74
C LEU A 197 15.11 -23.38 -13.54
N PRO A 198 16.00 -22.96 -12.62
CA PRO A 198 16.24 -23.66 -11.38
C PRO A 198 15.20 -23.40 -10.30
N ILE A 199 13.98 -23.83 -10.60
CA ILE A 199 12.83 -23.80 -9.70
C ILE A 199 12.23 -25.21 -9.56
N GLY A 200 11.42 -25.41 -8.52
CA GLY A 200 10.78 -26.67 -8.18
C GLY A 200 11.58 -27.49 -7.18
N TRP A 201 10.87 -28.29 -6.37
CA TRP A 201 11.47 -29.26 -5.47
C TRP A 201 11.90 -30.49 -6.25
N VAL A 202 13.15 -30.92 -6.05
CA VAL A 202 13.65 -32.20 -6.59
C VAL A 202 13.75 -33.17 -5.42
N MET A 203 13.06 -34.29 -5.52
CA MET A 203 13.18 -35.37 -4.54
C MET A 203 14.43 -36.21 -4.87
N ARG A 204 15.17 -36.64 -3.85
CA ARG A 204 16.47 -37.32 -4.02
C ARG A 204 16.34 -38.76 -4.54
N ASP A 205 15.15 -39.34 -4.48
CA ASP A 205 14.79 -40.61 -5.12
C ASP A 205 14.70 -40.49 -6.65
N ASN A 206 14.72 -39.27 -7.20
CA ASN A 206 14.83 -39.05 -8.62
C ASN A 206 16.23 -39.47 -9.12
N PRO A 207 16.34 -40.47 -10.02
CA PRO A 207 17.64 -40.92 -10.55
C PRO A 207 18.37 -39.86 -11.38
N LYS A 208 17.72 -38.72 -11.68
CA LYS A 208 18.32 -37.54 -12.33
C LYS A 208 18.68 -36.42 -11.36
N ALA A 209 18.38 -36.54 -10.07
CA ALA A 209 18.90 -35.62 -9.06
C ALA A 209 20.42 -35.83 -9.02
N LEU A 210 21.18 -34.88 -9.58
CA LEU A 210 22.62 -34.86 -9.37
C LEU A 210 22.89 -34.93 -7.87
N GLN A 211 23.98 -35.61 -7.48
CA GLN A 211 24.40 -35.73 -6.08
C GLN A 211 24.52 -34.36 -5.36
N ASP A 212 24.59 -33.26 -6.13
CA ASP A 212 24.67 -31.87 -5.68
C ASP A 212 23.61 -30.94 -6.31
N ASP A 213 22.40 -31.42 -6.64
CA ASP A 213 21.34 -30.53 -7.16
C ASP A 213 20.91 -29.51 -6.08
N PRO A 214 21.12 -28.19 -6.27
CA PRO A 214 20.76 -27.16 -5.29
C PRO A 214 19.23 -26.99 -5.11
N ARG A 215 18.42 -27.67 -5.94
CA ARG A 215 16.97 -27.76 -5.81
C ARG A 215 16.52 -28.91 -4.91
N ALA A 216 17.42 -29.84 -4.57
CA ALA A 216 17.11 -30.98 -3.73
C ALA A 216 16.78 -30.56 -2.29
N VAL A 217 15.97 -31.38 -1.61
CA VAL A 217 15.70 -31.21 -0.18
C VAL A 217 17.00 -31.41 0.63
N PRO A 218 17.44 -30.44 1.45
CA PRO A 218 18.68 -30.57 2.22
C PRO A 218 18.59 -31.63 3.33
N ASP A 219 19.68 -32.37 3.57
CA ASP A 219 19.81 -33.31 4.69
C ASP A 219 20.28 -32.65 5.98
N ASP A 220 21.12 -31.62 5.86
CA ASP A 220 21.79 -30.99 6.99
C ASP A 220 21.16 -29.65 7.35
N ILE A 221 21.29 -29.29 8.64
CA ILE A 221 20.87 -28.01 9.18
C ILE A 221 21.47 -26.84 8.38
N ARG A 222 22.74 -26.93 7.98
CA ARG A 222 23.42 -25.90 7.19
C ARG A 222 22.74 -25.69 5.83
N GLY A 223 22.38 -26.77 5.14
CA GLY A 223 21.68 -26.70 3.86
C GLY A 223 20.30 -26.08 4.01
N TRP A 224 19.56 -26.43 5.06
CA TRP A 224 18.29 -25.81 5.40
C TRP A 224 18.41 -24.32 5.70
N VAL A 225 19.45 -23.88 6.41
CA VAL A 225 19.70 -22.46 6.66
C VAL A 225 19.92 -21.71 5.35
N TYR A 226 20.79 -22.19 4.46
CA TYR A 226 20.99 -21.56 3.15
C TYR A 226 19.69 -21.50 2.34
N LYS A 227 18.92 -22.58 2.35
CA LYS A 227 17.65 -22.68 1.62
C LYS A 227 16.60 -21.70 2.12
N VAL A 228 16.42 -21.64 3.44
CA VAL A 228 15.46 -20.75 4.09
C VAL A 228 15.87 -19.30 3.88
N LEU A 229 17.15 -18.97 4.02
CA LEU A 229 17.64 -17.61 3.74
C LEU A 229 17.41 -17.22 2.27
N GLY A 230 17.68 -18.13 1.35
CA GLY A 230 17.42 -17.92 -0.08
C GLY A 230 15.95 -17.67 -0.40
N ILE A 231 15.04 -18.45 0.18
CA ILE A 231 13.58 -18.27 0.06
C ILE A 231 13.13 -16.95 0.70
N ILE A 232 13.67 -16.58 1.87
CA ILE A 232 13.36 -15.30 2.53
C ILE A 232 13.79 -14.14 1.64
N VAL A 233 14.99 -14.19 1.06
CA VAL A 233 15.48 -13.15 0.13
C VAL A 233 14.55 -13.04 -1.09
N THR A 234 14.14 -14.17 -1.68
CA THR A 234 13.17 -14.16 -2.79
C THR A 234 11.84 -13.54 -2.38
N ALA A 235 11.31 -13.91 -1.21
CA ALA A 235 10.03 -13.41 -0.72
C ALA A 235 10.07 -11.91 -0.43
N LEU A 236 11.15 -11.42 0.17
CA LEU A 236 11.38 -9.99 0.40
C LEU A 236 11.50 -9.24 -0.93
N ALA A 237 12.21 -9.80 -1.90
CA ALA A 237 12.35 -9.21 -3.23
C ALA A 237 11.00 -9.10 -3.96
N ALA A 238 10.17 -10.14 -3.88
CA ALA A 238 8.83 -10.17 -4.45
C ALA A 238 7.87 -9.18 -3.76
N THR A 239 8.04 -8.95 -2.45
CA THR A 239 7.18 -8.03 -1.68
C THR A 239 7.31 -6.57 -2.12
N GLN A 240 8.50 -6.14 -2.56
CA GLN A 240 8.76 -4.75 -2.98
C GLN A 240 8.28 -4.44 -4.41
N GLY A 241 8.13 -5.47 -5.24
CA GLY A 241 7.69 -5.33 -6.63
C GLY A 241 8.76 -4.79 -7.60
N ALA A 242 8.44 -4.79 -8.89
CA ALA A 242 9.39 -4.46 -9.97
C ALA A 242 9.86 -2.99 -9.96
N GLY A 243 9.02 -2.05 -9.51
CA GLY A 243 9.37 -0.62 -9.47
C GLY A 243 10.57 -0.33 -8.56
N PHE A 244 10.64 -0.96 -7.39
CA PHE A 244 11.77 -0.86 -6.47
C PHE A 244 13.09 -1.32 -7.11
N TRP A 245 13.06 -2.50 -7.76
CA TRP A 245 14.24 -3.05 -8.42
C TRP A 245 14.67 -2.23 -9.64
N PHE A 246 13.71 -1.69 -10.40
CA PHE A 246 13.99 -0.76 -11.48
C PHE A 246 14.68 0.51 -10.97
N ASP A 247 14.20 1.08 -9.87
CA ASP A 247 14.84 2.26 -9.26
C ASP A 247 16.26 1.97 -8.78
N ILE A 248 16.53 0.79 -8.20
CA ILE A 248 17.89 0.36 -7.84
C ILE A 248 18.77 0.24 -9.09
N MET A 249 18.27 -0.41 -10.13
CA MET A 249 18.99 -0.58 -11.39
C MET A 249 19.31 0.77 -12.04
N LYS A 250 18.33 1.68 -12.08
CA LYS A 250 18.51 3.04 -12.58
C LYS A 250 19.62 3.76 -11.82
N ARG A 251 19.58 3.74 -10.49
CA ARG A 251 20.64 4.34 -9.65
C ARG A 251 22.02 3.76 -9.96
N PHE A 252 22.13 2.45 -10.15
CA PHE A 252 23.41 1.80 -10.45
C PHE A 252 23.95 2.15 -11.84
N VAL A 253 23.08 2.24 -12.84
CA VAL A 253 23.43 2.67 -14.21
C VAL A 253 23.83 4.14 -14.21
N ASP A 254 23.06 5.01 -13.54
CA ASP A 254 23.35 6.45 -13.39
C ASP A 254 24.68 6.69 -12.65
N ILE A 255 25.09 5.80 -11.72
CA ILE A 255 26.40 5.89 -11.04
C ILE A 255 27.55 5.52 -11.98
N ARG A 256 27.33 4.64 -12.97
CA ARG A 256 28.37 4.21 -13.92
C ARG A 256 28.49 5.09 -15.16
N GLY A 257 27.46 5.88 -15.47
CA GLY A 257 27.44 6.79 -16.61
C GLY A 257 27.41 8.25 -16.17
N GLU A 258 28.55 8.79 -15.72
CA GLU A 258 28.82 10.23 -15.49
C GLU A 258 27.89 10.98 -14.51
N GLY A 259 28.49 11.67 -13.54
CA GLY A 259 27.76 12.40 -12.49
C GLY A 259 26.69 13.33 -13.05
N LYS A 260 25.53 13.38 -12.36
CA LYS A 260 24.39 14.27 -12.62
C LYS A 260 24.86 15.58 -13.28
N LYS A 261 24.43 15.80 -14.53
CA LYS A 261 24.52 17.13 -15.16
C LYS A 261 23.90 18.14 -14.19
N PRO A 262 24.60 19.21 -13.79
CA PRO A 262 24.06 20.16 -12.81
C PRO A 262 22.74 20.72 -13.35
N GLU A 263 21.72 20.77 -12.48
CA GLU A 263 20.49 21.48 -12.81
C GLU A 263 20.89 22.91 -13.17
N GLU A 264 20.64 23.32 -14.42
CA GLU A 264 20.83 24.69 -14.86
C GLU A 264 20.01 25.57 -13.92
N GLY A 265 20.74 26.37 -13.14
CA GLY A 265 20.17 27.34 -12.23
C GLY A 265 19.12 28.16 -12.96
N LYS A 266 17.90 28.11 -12.40
CA LYS A 266 16.81 29.03 -12.63
C LYS A 266 17.41 30.44 -12.78
N LYS A 267 17.50 30.94 -14.01
CA LYS A 267 17.88 32.34 -14.26
C LYS A 267 16.80 33.18 -13.62
N ASP A 268 17.12 33.79 -12.48
CA ASP A 268 16.42 34.95 -11.97
C ASP A 268 16.49 36.03 -13.06
N SER A 269 15.42 36.13 -13.85
CA SER A 269 15.19 37.28 -14.71
C SER A 269 14.73 38.42 -13.81
N ILE A 270 15.70 39.11 -13.20
CA ILE A 270 15.51 40.49 -12.78
C ILE A 270 15.56 41.34 -14.05
N ARG A 271 14.40 41.87 -14.46
CA ARG A 271 14.23 43.24 -14.94
C ARG A 271 12.76 43.60 -15.00
#